data_AF-A0A538B3V3-F1
#
_entry.id   AF-A0A538B3V3-F1
#
_cell.length_a   1.000
_cell.length_b   1.000
_cell.length_c   1.000
_cell.angle_alpha   90.00
_cell.angle_beta   90.00
_cell.angle_gamma   90.00
#
_symmetry.space_group_name_H-M   'P 1'
#
loop_
_entity.id
_entity.type
_entity.pdbx_description
1 polymer ?
#
loop_
_entity_poly.entity_id
_entity_poly.type
_entity_poly.pdbx_seq_one_letter_code
_entity_poly.pdbx_strand_id
1 'polypeptide(L)'
;MTGYREWHAWTDLEGMPVLMSLYRPAIWPRWEAMKASCLKTDLGLWVRGRPAGHRAPDGSCQCGLYAHRFPDFEPVAPNAPHRYVRGLVLGWGKYVLGSLGWRAELARPVAILSSPGLEEWVEHAADLYGLEVATSFPGLRTAA
;
A
#
# COMPACT_ATOMS: atom_id res chain seq x y z
N MET A 1 13.87 -0.21 1.75
CA MET A 1 13.39 0.82 2.68
C MET A 1 12.09 0.36 3.31
N THR A 2 11.96 0.48 4.62
CA THR A 2 10.73 0.11 5.33
C THR A 2 9.88 1.35 5.58
N GLY A 3 8.56 1.22 5.54
CA GLY A 3 7.64 2.29 5.88
C GLY A 3 6.27 1.75 6.28
N TYR A 4 5.45 2.60 6.87
CA TYR A 4 4.10 2.27 7.30
C TYR A 4 3.10 2.59 6.19
N ARG A 5 2.08 1.77 6.05
CA ARG A 5 1.05 1.97 5.03
C ARG A 5 -0.32 1.58 5.58
N GLU A 6 -1.34 2.25 5.05
CA GLU A 6 -2.74 1.92 5.25
C GLU A 6 -3.37 1.49 3.92
N TRP A 7 -4.29 0.53 4.01
CA TRP A 7 -5.04 -0.02 2.89
C TRP A 7 -6.52 -0.05 3.22
N HIS A 8 -7.36 0.02 2.17
CA HIS A 8 -8.74 -0.44 2.28
C HIS A 8 -8.71 -1.97 2.40
N ALA A 9 -9.29 -2.50 3.46
CA ALA A 9 -9.57 -3.91 3.65
C ALA A 9 -10.88 -4.25 2.95
N TRP A 10 -10.77 -4.96 1.83
CA TRP A 10 -11.91 -5.39 1.02
C TRP A 10 -11.98 -6.93 0.99
N THR A 11 -13.15 -7.45 0.64
CA THR A 11 -13.37 -8.88 0.39
C THR A 11 -13.90 -9.05 -1.03
N ASP A 12 -13.21 -9.82 -1.86
CA ASP A 12 -13.65 -10.07 -3.24
C ASP A 12 -14.89 -10.97 -3.29
N LEU A 13 -15.38 -11.26 -4.50
CA LEU A 13 -16.60 -12.05 -4.72
C LEU A 13 -16.46 -13.50 -4.22
N GLU A 14 -15.24 -13.99 -4.02
CA GLU A 14 -14.96 -15.34 -3.51
C GLU A 14 -14.79 -15.35 -1.98
N GLY A 15 -14.93 -14.20 -1.32
CA GLY A 15 -14.73 -14.10 0.13
C GLY A 15 -13.27 -13.89 0.52
N MET A 16 -12.36 -13.61 -0.42
CA MET A 16 -10.93 -13.52 -0.12
C MET A 16 -10.51 -12.08 0.26
N PRO A 17 -9.62 -11.91 1.26
CA PRO A 17 -9.06 -10.61 1.62
C PRO A 17 -8.30 -9.93 0.47
N VAL A 18 -8.59 -8.64 0.27
CA VAL A 18 -7.94 -7.78 -0.72
C VAL A 18 -7.42 -6.50 -0.06
N LEU A 19 -6.11 -6.26 -0.23
CA LEU A 19 -5.47 -4.99 0.14
C LEU A 19 -5.57 -4.00 -1.01
N MET A 20 -6.44 -3.00 -0.88
CA MET A 20 -6.63 -1.97 -1.88
C MET A 20 -5.95 -0.65 -1.51
N SER A 21 -5.43 0.05 -2.51
CA SER A 21 -4.86 1.38 -2.32
C SER A 21 -5.93 2.40 -1.95
N LEU A 22 -5.60 3.29 -1.00
CA LEU A 22 -6.55 4.29 -0.48
C LEU A 22 -7.09 5.25 -1.54
N TYR A 23 -6.18 5.77 -2.36
CA TYR A 23 -6.46 6.86 -3.29
C TYR A 23 -6.47 6.42 -4.76
N ARG A 24 -6.20 5.14 -5.03
CA ARG A 24 -6.06 4.60 -6.39
C ARG A 24 -6.81 3.28 -6.50
N PRO A 25 -7.47 3.00 -7.63
CA PRO A 25 -8.13 1.72 -7.87
C PRO A 25 -7.07 0.65 -8.21
N ALA A 26 -6.20 0.34 -7.25
CA ALA A 26 -5.10 -0.58 -7.42
C ALA A 26 -5.06 -1.57 -6.25
N ILE A 27 -5.12 -2.85 -6.61
CA ILE A 27 -5.05 -3.99 -5.70
C ILE A 27 -3.57 -4.36 -5.51
N TRP A 28 -3.18 -4.60 -4.28
CA TRP A 28 -1.85 -5.09 -3.96
C TRP A 28 -1.78 -6.59 -4.24
N PRO A 29 -0.76 -7.07 -4.98
CA PRO A 29 -0.57 -8.49 -5.22
C PRO A 29 -0.21 -9.22 -3.92
N ARG A 30 -0.54 -10.51 -3.88
CA ARG A 30 -0.38 -11.39 -2.70
C ARG A 30 1.07 -11.81 -2.48
N TRP A 31 1.71 -12.37 -3.51
CA TRP A 31 3.04 -13.00 -3.42
C TRP A 31 4.14 -12.23 -4.16
N GLU A 32 3.75 -11.20 -4.90
CA GLU A 32 4.65 -10.43 -5.76
C GLU A 32 4.84 -9.02 -5.24
N ALA A 33 5.87 -8.36 -5.76
CA ALA A 33 6.02 -6.93 -5.54
C ALA A 33 5.02 -6.17 -6.42
N MET A 34 4.32 -5.20 -5.83
CA MET A 34 3.63 -4.20 -6.63
C MET A 34 4.67 -3.32 -7.33
N LYS A 35 4.46 -3.05 -8.63
CA LYS A 35 5.27 -2.10 -9.40
C LYS A 35 4.51 -0.81 -9.63
N ALA A 36 5.14 0.31 -9.32
CA ALA A 36 4.61 1.63 -9.59
C ALA A 36 4.56 1.92 -11.09
N SER A 37 3.46 2.54 -11.51
CA SER A 37 3.28 3.09 -12.85
C SER A 37 2.86 4.57 -12.74
N CYS A 38 3.09 5.33 -13.80
CA CYS A 38 2.56 6.68 -13.91
C CYS A 38 1.16 6.62 -14.54
N LEU A 39 0.13 7.01 -13.80
CA LEU A 39 -1.27 6.96 -14.26
C LEU A 39 -1.59 7.90 -15.43
N LYS A 40 -0.76 8.92 -15.70
CA LYS A 40 -0.87 9.70 -16.95
C LYS A 40 -0.72 8.80 -18.19
N THR A 41 -0.07 7.65 -18.02
CA THR A 41 0.21 6.61 -19.02
C THR A 41 -0.83 5.49 -19.05
N ASP A 42 -1.40 5.10 -17.89
CA ASP A 42 -2.23 3.87 -17.79
C ASP A 42 -3.69 4.02 -18.24
N LEU A 43 -4.18 5.24 -18.44
CA LEU A 43 -5.57 5.49 -18.85
C LEU A 43 -5.85 5.24 -20.35
N GLY A 44 -4.90 4.71 -21.13
CA GLY A 44 -5.08 4.27 -22.53
C GLY A 44 -5.50 5.36 -23.54
N LEU A 45 -5.78 6.58 -23.08
CA LEU A 45 -6.17 7.70 -23.91
C LEU A 45 -4.91 8.32 -24.51
N TRP A 46 -4.62 7.97 -25.76
CA TRP A 46 -3.69 8.67 -26.65
C TRP A 46 -4.19 10.09 -26.92
N VAL A 47 -4.07 10.97 -25.92
CA VAL A 47 -4.32 12.40 -26.07
C VAL A 47 -3.01 13.03 -26.57
N ARG A 48 -3.00 13.52 -27.82
CA ARG A 48 -1.91 14.32 -28.36
C ARG A 48 -1.61 15.49 -27.39
N GLY A 49 -0.35 15.63 -26.96
CA GLY A 49 0.09 16.68 -26.04
C GLY A 49 0.21 16.26 -24.56
N ARG A 50 -0.11 15.01 -24.20
CA ARG A 50 0.16 14.49 -22.85
C ARG A 50 1.66 14.13 -22.72
N PRO A 51 2.37 14.50 -21.63
CA PRO A 51 3.78 14.15 -21.48
C PRO A 51 3.97 12.64 -21.62
N ALA A 52 5.02 12.22 -22.34
CA ALA A 52 5.42 10.81 -22.42
C ALA A 52 5.49 10.24 -21.00
N GLY A 53 4.91 9.04 -20.79
CA GLY A 53 4.97 8.37 -19.50
C GLY A 53 6.42 8.31 -19.00
N HIS A 54 6.65 8.71 -17.76
CA HIS A 54 7.97 8.65 -17.14
C HIS A 54 8.06 7.42 -16.23
N ARG A 55 9.29 6.95 -16.00
CA ARG A 55 9.54 5.90 -15.01
C ARG A 55 9.13 6.37 -13.61
N ALA A 56 8.29 5.60 -12.93
CA ALA A 56 7.87 5.87 -11.57
C ALA A 56 8.89 5.35 -10.53
N PRO A 57 9.04 6.00 -9.36
CA PRO A 57 8.54 7.34 -9.05
C PRO A 57 9.32 8.42 -9.81
N ASP A 58 8.70 9.57 -10.03
CA ASP A 58 9.37 10.77 -10.53
C ASP A 58 9.23 11.90 -9.51
N GLY A 59 10.29 12.69 -9.32
CA GLY A 59 10.35 13.77 -8.34
C GLY A 59 9.32 14.87 -8.61
N SER A 60 8.99 15.11 -9.88
CA SER A 60 8.03 16.13 -10.33
C SER A 60 6.59 15.62 -10.46
N CYS A 61 6.37 14.32 -10.22
CA CYS A 61 5.06 13.66 -10.33
C CYS A 61 4.65 13.06 -8.97
N GLN A 62 3.37 12.72 -8.80
CA GLN A 62 2.83 12.03 -7.62
C GLN A 62 2.68 10.51 -7.83
N CYS A 63 3.39 9.93 -8.81
CA CYS A 63 3.41 8.48 -9.01
C CYS A 63 4.34 7.77 -8.02
N GLY A 64 4.26 6.46 -7.92
CA GLY A 64 5.03 5.68 -6.95
C GLY A 64 4.17 5.08 -5.87
N LEU A 65 4.73 4.10 -5.17
CA LEU A 65 4.10 3.43 -4.04
C LEU A 65 4.49 4.16 -2.76
N TYR A 66 3.50 4.74 -2.09
CA TYR A 66 3.70 5.56 -0.90
C TYR A 66 3.79 4.71 0.37
N ALA A 67 4.67 5.13 1.27
CA ALA A 67 4.69 4.68 2.67
C ALA A 67 5.12 5.84 3.58
N HIS A 68 4.54 5.89 4.78
CA HIS A 68 4.87 6.85 5.82
C HIS A 68 6.13 6.42 6.57
N ARG A 69 6.93 7.40 7.03
CA ARG A 69 8.10 7.13 7.87
C ARG A 69 7.69 6.70 9.28
N PHE A 70 6.62 7.30 9.79
CA PHE A 70 6.05 7.04 11.10
C PHE A 70 4.60 6.57 10.93
N PRO A 71 4.04 5.80 11.87
CA PRO A 71 2.66 5.32 11.80
C PRO A 71 1.66 6.41 12.18
N ASP A 72 1.83 7.60 11.61
CA ASP A 72 0.96 8.75 11.79
C ASP A 72 0.01 8.81 10.59
N PHE A 73 -1.22 8.38 10.85
CA PHE A 73 -2.28 8.25 9.86
C PHE A 73 -3.43 9.13 10.28
N GLU A 74 -4.12 9.72 9.29
CA GLU A 74 -5.36 10.43 9.54
C GLU A 74 -6.35 9.52 10.29
N PRO A 75 -7.07 10.04 11.31
CA PRO A 75 -8.07 9.26 12.01
C PRO A 75 -9.14 8.74 11.03
N VAL A 76 -9.44 7.45 11.11
CA VAL A 76 -10.59 6.88 10.39
C VAL A 76 -11.85 7.47 11.00
N ALA A 77 -12.69 8.12 10.20
CA ALA A 77 -13.97 8.62 10.67
C ALA A 77 -14.81 7.45 11.22
N PRO A 78 -15.47 7.58 12.39
CA PRO A 78 -16.20 6.47 13.03
C PRO A 78 -17.27 5.80 12.14
N ASN A 79 -17.80 6.54 11.16
CA ASN A 79 -18.84 6.10 10.23
C ASN A 79 -18.29 5.86 8.81
N ALA A 80 -16.97 5.73 8.64
CA ALA A 80 -16.40 5.48 7.33
C ALA A 80 -16.94 4.13 6.80
N PRO A 81 -17.50 4.09 5.58
CA PRO A 81 -18.05 2.85 5.01
C PRO A 81 -16.97 1.81 4.69
N HIS A 82 -15.69 2.21 4.70
CA HIS A 82 -14.57 1.36 4.39
C HIS A 82 -13.82 0.95 5.64
N ARG A 83 -13.45 -0.34 5.69
CA ARG A 83 -12.60 -0.94 6.71
C ARG A 83 -11.15 -0.66 6.34
N TYR A 84 -10.35 -0.18 7.28
CA TYR A 84 -8.93 0.12 7.05
C TYR A 84 -8.06 -0.82 7.87
N VAL A 85 -6.96 -1.24 7.25
CA VAL A 85 -5.89 -1.99 7.92
C VAL A 85 -4.56 -1.31 7.66
N ARG A 86 -3.66 -1.42 8.63
CA ARG A 86 -2.36 -0.76 8.62
C ARG A 86 -1.26 -1.81 8.73
N GLY A 87 -0.05 -1.47 8.33
CA GLY A 87 1.05 -2.41 8.39
C GLY A 87 2.35 -1.83 7.86
N LEU A 88 3.31 -2.72 7.64
CA LEU A 88 4.59 -2.39 7.04
C LEU A 88 4.66 -2.80 5.59
N VAL A 89 5.36 -1.96 4.84
CA VAL A 89 5.73 -2.21 3.46
C VAL A 89 7.24 -2.07 3.32
N LEU A 90 7.84 -3.01 2.59
CA LEU A 90 9.21 -2.92 2.11
C LEU A 90 9.18 -2.36 0.70
N GLY A 91 9.84 -1.23 0.46
CA GLY A 91 10.02 -0.63 -0.86
C GLY A 91 11.47 -0.66 -1.34
N TRP A 92 11.67 -0.82 -2.65
CA TRP A 92 12.99 -0.84 -3.30
C TRP A 92 12.91 -0.37 -4.77
N GLY A 93 14.05 -0.42 -5.46
CA GLY A 93 14.21 0.15 -6.80
C GLY A 93 14.43 1.67 -6.74
N LYS A 94 13.95 2.40 -7.76
CA LYS A 94 13.99 3.87 -7.74
C LYS A 94 13.08 4.38 -6.61
N TYR A 95 13.56 5.36 -5.83
CA TYR A 95 12.80 5.96 -4.74
C TYR A 95 12.91 7.48 -4.71
N VAL A 96 11.92 8.13 -4.10
CA VAL A 96 11.91 9.56 -3.78
C VAL A 96 11.58 9.71 -2.30
N LEU A 97 12.40 10.44 -1.56
CA LEU A 97 12.13 10.79 -0.17
C LEU A 97 11.21 12.00 -0.12
N GLY A 98 10.18 11.92 0.73
CA GLY A 98 9.33 13.04 1.10
C GLY A 98 9.54 13.41 2.57
N SER A 99 8.91 14.49 3.00
CA SER A 99 8.93 14.93 4.40
C SER A 99 8.25 13.92 5.33
N LEU A 100 7.14 13.32 4.89
CA LEU A 100 6.33 12.38 5.70
C LEU A 100 6.68 10.89 5.49
N GLY A 101 7.56 10.58 4.54
CA GLY A 101 7.76 9.20 4.12
C GLY A 101 8.52 9.09 2.81
N TRP A 102 8.15 8.13 1.99
CA TRP A 102 8.81 7.85 0.72
C TRP A 102 7.86 7.30 -0.33
N ARG A 103 8.32 7.38 -1.58
CA ARG A 103 7.71 6.72 -2.74
C ARG A 103 8.72 5.78 -3.38
N ALA A 104 8.33 4.56 -3.70
CA ALA A 104 9.21 3.58 -4.35
C ALA A 104 8.63 3.06 -5.67
N GLU A 105 9.51 2.49 -6.49
CA GLU A 105 9.19 1.81 -7.75
C GLU A 105 8.59 0.44 -7.51
N LEU A 106 9.14 -0.31 -6.57
CA LEU A 106 8.67 -1.64 -6.18
C LEU A 106 8.38 -1.63 -4.69
N ALA A 107 7.30 -2.30 -4.29
CA ALA A 107 7.03 -2.50 -2.88
C ALA A 107 6.18 -3.74 -2.63
N ARG A 108 6.34 -4.37 -1.46
CA ARG A 108 5.49 -5.46 -0.99
C ARG A 108 5.11 -5.26 0.48
N PRO A 109 3.88 -5.60 0.91
CA PRO A 109 3.56 -5.66 2.33
C PRO A 109 4.42 -6.76 2.97
N VAL A 110 4.82 -6.54 4.22
CA VAL A 110 5.64 -7.52 4.96
C VAL A 110 5.06 -7.84 6.34
N ALA A 111 4.21 -6.96 6.86
CA ALA A 111 3.50 -7.19 8.10
C ALA A 111 2.19 -6.40 8.10
N ILE A 112 1.19 -6.90 8.81
CA ILE A 112 -0.13 -6.29 8.98
C ILE A 112 -0.46 -6.19 10.46
N LEU A 113 -1.10 -5.10 10.84
CA LEU A 113 -1.54 -4.84 12.20
C LEU A 113 -2.91 -5.46 12.41
N SER A 114 -3.08 -6.16 13.54
CA SER A 114 -4.40 -6.50 14.05
C SER A 114 -5.26 -5.24 14.19
N SER A 115 -6.52 -5.33 13.77
CA SER A 115 -7.45 -4.21 13.75
C SER A 115 -8.76 -4.63 14.40
N PRO A 116 -9.25 -3.92 15.43
CA PRO A 116 -10.46 -4.28 16.15
C PRO A 116 -11.67 -4.47 15.22
N GLY A 117 -12.33 -5.63 15.34
CA GLY A 117 -13.48 -6.01 14.50
C GLY A 117 -13.12 -6.51 13.10
N LEU A 118 -11.83 -6.72 12.81
CA LEU A 118 -11.30 -7.28 11.57
C LEU A 118 -10.28 -8.40 11.82
N GLU A 119 -10.22 -8.96 13.02
CA GLU A 119 -9.20 -9.91 13.45
C GLU A 119 -9.13 -11.12 12.51
N GLU A 120 -10.27 -11.78 12.25
CA GLU A 120 -10.34 -12.91 11.33
C GLU A 120 -9.93 -12.54 9.89
N TRP A 121 -10.30 -11.33 9.46
CA TRP A 121 -9.92 -10.84 8.13
C TRP A 121 -8.40 -10.61 8.05
N VAL A 122 -7.80 -10.05 9.11
CA VAL A 122 -6.36 -9.77 9.19
C VAL A 122 -5.56 -11.07 9.19
N GLU A 123 -5.97 -12.07 9.97
CA GLU A 123 -5.32 -13.38 9.99
C GLU A 123 -5.37 -14.04 8.60
N HIS A 124 -6.55 -14.07 7.98
CA HIS A 124 -6.69 -14.64 6.63
C HIS A 124 -5.88 -13.84 5.58
N ALA A 125 -5.84 -12.51 5.68
CA ALA A 125 -5.01 -11.68 4.82
C ALA A 125 -3.52 -11.97 5.04
N ALA A 126 -3.09 -12.17 6.28
CA ALA A 126 -1.71 -12.46 6.60
C ALA A 126 -1.26 -13.79 5.99
N ASP A 127 -2.06 -14.84 6.12
CA ASP A 127 -1.79 -16.14 5.49
C ASP A 127 -1.71 -16.02 3.95
N LEU A 128 -2.66 -15.29 3.35
CA LEU A 128 -2.79 -15.17 1.91
C LEU A 128 -1.68 -14.34 1.26
N TYR A 129 -1.12 -13.37 1.98
CA TYR A 129 -0.05 -12.48 1.51
C TYR A 129 1.33 -12.85 2.09
N GLY A 130 1.40 -13.84 2.98
CA GLY A 130 2.63 -14.23 3.70
C GLY A 130 3.16 -13.12 4.61
N LEU A 131 2.28 -12.50 5.40
CA LEU A 131 2.61 -11.37 6.27
C LEU A 131 2.75 -11.79 7.73
N GLU A 132 3.61 -11.09 8.46
CA GLU A 132 3.59 -11.16 9.93
C GLU A 132 2.38 -10.38 10.48
N VAL A 133 1.67 -10.95 11.46
CA VAL A 133 0.64 -10.24 12.21
C VAL A 133 1.26 -9.61 13.45
N ALA A 134 1.10 -8.30 13.61
CA ALA A 134 1.52 -7.58 14.81
C ALA A 134 0.32 -6.99 15.56
N THR A 135 0.41 -6.93 16.88
CA THR A 135 -0.62 -6.31 17.74
C THR A 135 -0.38 -4.82 18.01
N SER A 136 0.82 -4.31 17.69
CA SER A 136 1.18 -2.90 17.84
C SER A 136 2.25 -2.48 16.83
N PHE A 137 2.34 -1.18 16.52
CA PHE A 137 3.37 -0.66 15.61
C PHE A 137 4.81 -0.95 16.08
N PRO A 138 5.16 -0.85 17.38
CA PRO A 138 6.47 -1.29 17.86
C PRO A 138 6.75 -2.78 17.64
N GLY A 139 5.70 -3.59 17.51
CA GLY A 139 5.78 -5.01 17.19
C GLY A 139 6.00 -5.31 15.70
N LEU A 140 5.71 -4.36 14.80
CA LEU A 140 5.96 -4.54 13.38
C LEU A 140 7.49 -4.52 13.13
N ARG A 141 8.08 -5.68 12.84
CA ARG A 141 9.49 -5.80 12.47
C ARG A 141 9.61 -6.24 11.02
N THR A 142 10.72 -5.91 10.39
CA THR A 142 11.13 -6.64 9.19
C THR A 142 11.85 -7.89 9.64
N ALA A 143 11.39 -9.07 9.24
CA ALA A 143 12.23 -10.27 9.29
C ALA A 143 13.56 -9.93 8.57
N ALA A 144 14.66 -10.01 9.32
CA ALA A 144 16.01 -9.70 8.85
C ALA A 144 16.51 -10.77 7.87
#